data_AF-A0A1V5LLX7-F1
#
_entry.id   AF-A0A1V5LLX7-F1
#
_cell.length_a   1.000
_cell.length_b   1.000
_cell.length_c   1.000
_cell.angle_alpha   90.00
_cell.angle_beta   90.00
_cell.angle_gamma   90.00
#
_symmetry.space_group_name_H-M   'P 1'
#
loop_
_entity.id
_entity.type
_entity.pdbx_description
1 polymer ?
#
loop_
_entity_poly.entity_id
_entity_poly.type
_entity_poly.pdbx_seq_one_letter_code
_entity_poly.pdbx_strand_id
1 'polypeptide(L)'
;MHHNGSKLVGSAQLRRKDSLLQHGSVILDQKQDAMAYALGLGSFAKTKENQEHSESQTALASKRHACLKDLVEVDRTSLEEAIGFGFSKVFDCTFSVYDLTFEEWQVVDSLKSDPEKYRV
;
A
#
# COMPACT_ATOMS: atom_id res chain seq x y z
N MET A 1 8.41 -4.77 -1.86
CA MET A 1 9.34 -4.21 -2.88
C MET A 1 10.00 -2.96 -2.31
N HIS A 2 11.32 -2.82 -2.49
CA HIS A 2 12.10 -1.67 -2.00
C HIS A 2 12.89 -1.05 -3.15
N HIS A 3 13.12 0.26 -3.08
CA HIS A 3 14.02 0.99 -3.96
C HIS A 3 15.03 1.75 -3.09
N ASN A 4 16.33 1.51 -3.29
CA ASN A 4 17.42 2.11 -2.50
C ASN A 4 17.22 2.03 -0.96
N GLY A 5 16.70 0.90 -0.49
CA GLY A 5 16.42 0.69 0.94
C GLY A 5 15.08 1.27 1.45
N SER A 6 14.39 2.09 0.65
CA SER A 6 13.07 2.64 0.99
C SER A 6 11.94 1.76 0.45
N LYS A 7 10.89 1.55 1.26
CA LYS A 7 9.75 0.69 0.87
C LYS A 7 8.83 1.40 -0.13
N LEU A 8 8.53 0.78 -1.26
CA LEU A 8 7.63 1.33 -2.30
C LEU A 8 6.26 0.63 -2.31
N VAL A 9 6.26 -0.68 -2.11
CA VAL A 9 5.06 -1.52 -2.18
C VAL A 9 4.92 -2.33 -0.90
N GLY A 10 3.73 -2.25 -0.29
CA GLY A 10 3.28 -3.14 0.77
C GLY A 10 2.27 -4.14 0.24
N SER A 11 2.26 -5.35 0.78
CA SER A 11 1.27 -6.36 0.41
C SER A 11 0.90 -7.23 1.60
N ALA A 12 -0.27 -7.84 1.53
CA ALA A 12 -0.79 -8.75 2.53
C ALA A 12 -1.58 -9.88 1.85
N GLN A 13 -1.68 -11.01 2.55
CA GLN A 13 -2.24 -12.24 2.01
C GLN A 13 -3.13 -12.91 3.05
N LEU A 14 -4.26 -13.44 2.59
CA LEU A 14 -5.10 -14.37 3.32
C LEU A 14 -5.27 -15.65 2.50
N ARG A 15 -4.99 -16.80 3.11
CA ARG A 15 -5.20 -18.12 2.49
C ARG A 15 -6.32 -18.85 3.21
N ARG A 16 -7.24 -19.42 2.43
CA ARG A 16 -8.21 -20.43 2.88
C ARG A 16 -7.91 -21.74 2.14
N LYS A 17 -8.71 -22.78 2.39
CA LYS A 17 -8.46 -24.14 1.90
C LYS A 17 -8.13 -24.16 0.40
N ASP A 18 -9.04 -23.64 -0.40
CA ASP A 18 -8.97 -23.69 -1.87
C ASP A 18 -8.86 -22.30 -2.51
N SER A 19 -8.62 -21.25 -1.71
CA SER A 19 -8.57 -19.88 -2.21
C SER A 19 -7.49 -19.02 -1.55
N LEU A 20 -7.01 -18.04 -2.31
CA LEU A 20 -6.00 -17.08 -1.90
C LEU A 20 -6.50 -15.67 -2.22
N LEU A 21 -6.45 -14.79 -1.23
CA LEU A 21 -6.61 -13.35 -1.43
C LEU A 21 -5.26 -12.70 -1.22
N GLN A 22 -4.71 -12.09 -2.27
CA GLN A 22 -3.50 -11.27 -2.23
C GLN A 22 -3.88 -9.85 -2.60
N HIS A 23 -3.54 -8.88 -1.76
CA HIS A 23 -3.70 -7.47 -2.07
C HIS A 23 -2.42 -6.69 -1.81
N GLY A 24 -2.26 -5.56 -2.48
CA GLY A 24 -1.08 -4.71 -2.38
C GLY A 24 -1.42 -3.23 -2.51
N SER A 25 -0.54 -2.39 -2.00
CA SER A 25 -0.63 -0.94 -2.09
C SER A 25 0.72 -0.40 -2.55
N VAL A 26 0.67 0.41 -3.60
CA VAL A 26 1.81 1.13 -4.15
C VAL A 26 1.66 2.60 -3.76
N ILE A 27 2.71 3.20 -3.20
CA ILE A 27 2.69 4.63 -2.85
C ILE A 27 2.99 5.42 -4.13
N LEU A 28 2.00 6.14 -4.66
CA LEU A 28 2.12 6.87 -5.92
C LEU A 28 2.77 8.24 -5.71
N ASP A 29 2.14 9.08 -4.90
CA ASP A 29 2.54 10.45 -4.60
C ASP A 29 2.01 10.83 -3.20
N GLN A 30 2.86 10.68 -2.18
CA GLN A 30 2.52 10.96 -0.78
C GLN A 30 3.64 11.76 -0.11
N LYS A 31 3.28 12.76 0.71
CA LYS A 31 4.26 13.43 1.57
C LYS A 31 4.88 12.43 2.55
N GLN A 32 6.20 12.44 2.66
CA GLN A 32 6.97 11.47 3.44
C GLN A 32 6.63 11.43 4.94
N ASP A 33 6.15 12.54 5.49
CA ASP A 33 5.74 12.68 6.89
C ASP A 33 4.30 12.22 7.15
N ALA A 34 3.45 12.18 6.12
CA ALA A 34 2.01 11.95 6.27
C ALA A 34 1.69 10.58 6.90
N MET A 35 2.40 9.53 6.50
CA MET A 35 2.20 8.19 7.08
C MET A 35 2.65 8.13 8.54
N ALA A 36 3.77 8.77 8.88
CA ALA A 36 4.25 8.82 10.26
C ALA A 36 3.28 9.62 11.16
N TYR A 37 2.73 10.71 10.64
CA TYR A 37 1.70 11.49 11.32
C TYR A 37 0.41 10.68 11.55
N ALA A 38 -0.13 10.06 10.50
CA ALA A 38 -1.38 9.29 10.56
C ALA A 38 -1.30 8.09 11.52
N LEU A 39 -0.13 7.47 11.63
CA LEU A 39 0.12 6.34 12.53
C LEU A 39 0.51 6.78 13.96
N GLY A 40 0.51 8.08 14.26
CA GLY A 40 0.92 8.59 15.57
C GLY A 40 2.41 8.41 15.90
N LEU A 41 3.22 8.12 14.88
CA LEU A 41 4.66 7.86 15.03
C LEU A 41 5.48 9.16 15.14
N GLY A 42 4.88 10.30 14.82
CA GLY A 42 5.54 11.62 14.85
C GLY A 42 5.87 12.15 16.26
N SER A 43 5.23 11.66 17.33
CA SER A 43 5.49 12.13 18.70
C SER A 43 6.68 11.42 19.37
N PHE A 44 7.07 10.23 18.91
CA PHE A 44 8.19 9.46 19.49
C PHE A 44 9.56 10.13 19.33
N ALA A 45 9.68 11.11 18.43
CA ALA A 45 10.92 11.86 18.21
C ALA A 45 11.10 13.03 19.20
N LYS A 46 10.07 13.44 19.95
CA LYS A 46 10.13 14.61 20.85
C LYS A 46 10.30 14.29 22.34
N THR A 47 10.31 13.02 22.74
CA THR A 47 10.36 12.61 24.16
C THR A 47 11.70 12.04 24.62
N LYS A 48 12.80 12.32 23.91
CA LYS A 48 14.15 12.05 24.43
C LYS A 48 14.93 13.35 24.53
N GLU A 49 14.79 14.02 25.67
CA GLU A 49 15.65 15.12 26.17
C GLU A 49 17.11 14.70 26.42
N ASN A 50 17.62 13.65 25.79
CA ASN A 50 19.02 13.25 25.92
C ASN A 50 19.46 12.61 24.60
N GLN A 51 20.19 13.38 23.79
CA GLN A 51 21.48 13.00 23.19
C GLN A 51 21.78 13.89 21.97
N GLU A 52 22.75 14.78 22.16
CA GLU A 52 23.43 15.64 21.17
C GLU A 52 24.24 14.85 20.12
N HIS A 53 23.79 13.65 19.74
CA HIS A 53 24.46 12.79 18.74
C HIS A 53 23.52 12.23 17.66
N SER A 54 22.35 12.83 17.45
CA SER A 54 21.27 12.23 16.66
C SER A 54 20.93 12.95 15.35
N GLU A 55 21.82 13.76 14.76
CA GLU A 55 21.55 14.33 13.42
C GLU A 55 21.49 13.24 12.32
N SER A 56 22.20 12.13 12.50
CA SER A 56 22.17 11.01 11.56
C SER A 56 20.89 10.17 11.67
N GLN A 57 20.35 9.95 12.88
CA GLN A 57 19.16 9.10 13.07
C GLN A 57 17.84 9.80 12.72
N THR A 58 17.75 11.12 12.86
CA THR A 58 16.54 11.88 12.47
C THR A 58 16.36 11.95 10.95
N ALA A 59 17.45 12.06 10.19
CA ALA A 59 17.42 11.98 8.73
C ALA A 59 17.08 10.56 8.21
N LEU A 60 17.58 9.52 8.88
CA LEU A 60 17.27 8.11 8.57
C LEU A 60 15.82 7.71 8.94
N ALA A 61 15.22 8.35 9.95
CA ALA A 61 13.83 8.12 10.32
C ALA A 61 12.82 8.73 9.32
N SER A 62 13.24 9.72 8.52
CA SER A 62 12.33 10.54 7.70
C SER A 62 12.03 10.00 6.29
N LYS A 63 12.80 9.03 5.76
CA LYS A 63 12.58 8.48 4.39
C LYS A 63 12.47 6.95 4.37
N ARG A 64 11.56 6.40 5.17
CA ARG A 64 11.33 4.94 5.23
C ARG A 64 10.56 4.39 4.02
N HIS A 65 9.92 5.24 3.22
CA HIS A 65 9.22 4.83 2.02
C HIS A 65 9.59 5.69 0.80
N ALA A 66 9.41 5.14 -0.39
CA ALA A 66 9.57 5.83 -1.66
C ALA A 66 8.21 6.00 -2.33
N CYS A 67 8.04 7.07 -3.10
CA CYS A 67 6.89 7.26 -3.97
C CYS A 67 7.25 6.85 -5.40
N LEU A 68 6.31 6.27 -6.13
CA LEU A 68 6.54 5.86 -7.52
C LEU A 68 6.87 7.06 -8.41
N LYS A 69 6.23 8.20 -8.17
CA LYS A 69 6.47 9.45 -8.89
C LYS A 69 7.92 9.94 -8.82
N ASP A 70 8.62 9.66 -7.72
CA ASP A 70 10.04 10.03 -7.57
C ASP A 70 10.97 9.15 -8.43
N LEU A 71 10.46 8.03 -8.95
CA LEU A 71 11.21 7.02 -9.69
C LEU A 71 10.93 7.08 -11.18
N VAL A 72 9.67 7.32 -11.53
CA VAL A 72 9.18 7.35 -12.90
C VAL A 72 7.95 8.24 -13.01
N GLU A 73 7.93 9.09 -14.03
CA GLU A 73 6.73 9.80 -14.45
C GLU A 73 5.85 8.84 -15.24
N VAL A 74 4.69 8.49 -14.67
CA VAL A 74 3.74 7.56 -15.27
C VAL A 74 2.32 7.99 -14.91
N ASP A 75 1.43 8.02 -15.91
CA ASP A 75 0.01 8.26 -15.66
C ASP A 75 -0.68 6.99 -15.15
N ARG A 76 -1.91 7.16 -14.64
CA ARG A 76 -2.66 6.08 -14.05
C ARG A 76 -2.95 4.93 -15.03
N THR A 77 -3.30 5.24 -16.27
CA THR A 77 -3.66 4.25 -17.29
C THR A 77 -2.46 3.38 -17.63
N SER A 78 -1.32 4.02 -17.93
CA SER A 78 -0.06 3.31 -18.22
C SER A 78 0.38 2.41 -17.05
N LEU A 79 0.15 2.85 -15.81
CA LEU A 79 0.46 2.05 -14.62
C LEU A 79 -0.46 0.84 -14.48
N GLU A 80 -1.77 1.01 -14.68
CA GLU A 80 -2.77 -0.07 -14.64
C GLU A 80 -2.46 -1.13 -15.73
N GLU A 81 -2.13 -0.70 -16.94
CA GLU A 81 -1.74 -1.58 -18.05
C GLU A 81 -0.44 -2.34 -17.75
N ALA A 82 0.59 -1.67 -17.20
CA ALA A 82 1.85 -2.30 -16.84
C ALA A 82 1.69 -3.35 -15.74
N ILE A 83 0.82 -3.07 -14.75
CA ILE A 83 0.46 -4.05 -13.71
C ILE A 83 -0.27 -5.24 -14.35
N GLY A 84 -1.30 -4.97 -15.15
CA GLY A 84 -2.08 -6.01 -15.83
C GLY A 84 -1.20 -6.93 -16.69
N PHE A 85 -0.30 -6.34 -17.48
CA PHE A 85 0.68 -7.07 -18.28
C PHE A 85 1.60 -7.94 -17.42
N GLY A 86 2.16 -7.38 -16.35
CA GLY A 86 3.04 -8.11 -15.44
C GLY A 86 2.37 -9.33 -14.80
N PHE A 87 1.14 -9.15 -14.30
CA PHE A 87 0.36 -10.24 -13.71
C PHE A 87 -0.02 -11.29 -14.76
N SER A 88 -0.53 -10.87 -15.92
CA SER A 88 -0.95 -11.80 -16.98
C SER A 88 0.22 -12.69 -17.42
N LYS A 89 1.41 -12.11 -17.58
CA LYS A 89 2.63 -12.83 -17.94
C LYS A 89 3.09 -13.83 -16.87
N VAL A 90 3.00 -13.45 -15.59
CA VAL A 90 3.49 -14.30 -14.48
C VAL A 90 2.52 -15.45 -14.16
N PHE A 91 1.23 -15.17 -14.21
CA PHE A 91 0.18 -16.15 -13.87
C PHE A 91 -0.31 -16.96 -15.07
N ASP A 92 0.16 -16.64 -16.29
CA ASP A 92 -0.26 -17.27 -17.53
C ASP A 92 -1.79 -17.28 -17.67
N CYS A 93 -2.40 -16.12 -17.44
CA CYS A 93 -3.85 -15.94 -17.50
C CYS A 93 -4.23 -14.56 -18.03
N THR A 94 -5.48 -14.43 -18.46
CA THR A 94 -6.04 -13.16 -18.94
C THR A 94 -6.78 -12.47 -17.80
N PHE A 95 -6.38 -11.25 -17.47
CA PHE A 95 -7.15 -10.38 -16.59
C PHE A 95 -8.08 -9.49 -17.42
N SER A 96 -9.36 -9.48 -17.07
CA SER A 96 -10.37 -8.61 -17.68
C SER A 96 -10.97 -7.70 -16.62
N VAL A 97 -11.09 -6.41 -16.92
CA VAL A 97 -11.88 -5.48 -16.09
C VAL A 97 -13.35 -5.82 -16.30
N TYR A 98 -14.08 -6.06 -15.21
CA TYR A 98 -15.51 -6.32 -15.23
C TYR A 98 -16.18 -5.62 -14.04
N ASP A 99 -17.44 -5.25 -14.21
CA ASP A 99 -18.27 -4.77 -13.12
C ASP A 99 -18.63 -5.94 -12.21
N LEU A 100 -18.66 -5.71 -10.89
CA LEU A 100 -19.07 -6.74 -9.94
C LEU A 100 -20.45 -7.30 -10.30
N THR A 101 -20.59 -8.62 -10.21
CA THR A 101 -21.87 -9.29 -10.44
C THR A 101 -22.88 -8.95 -9.35
N PHE A 102 -24.16 -9.26 -9.59
CA PHE A 102 -25.20 -9.06 -8.58
C PHE A 102 -24.90 -9.82 -7.28
N GLU A 103 -24.42 -11.06 -7.39
CA GLU A 103 -24.06 -11.90 -6.25
C GLU A 103 -22.84 -11.33 -5.49
N GLU A 104 -21.83 -10.81 -6.19
CA GLU A 104 -20.68 -10.16 -5.57
C GLU A 104 -21.10 -8.88 -4.84
N TRP A 105 -21.99 -8.08 -5.42
CA TRP A 105 -22.58 -6.92 -4.76
C TRP A 105 -23.36 -7.28 -3.50
N GLN A 106 -24.16 -8.35 -3.53
CA GLN A 106 -24.85 -8.84 -2.34
C GLN A 106 -23.87 -9.18 -1.20
N VAL A 107 -22.72 -9.80 -1.54
CA VAL A 107 -21.67 -10.06 -0.55
C VAL A 107 -21.10 -8.76 0.00
N VAL A 108 -20.76 -7.79 -0.87
CA VAL A 108 -20.25 -6.47 -0.45
C VAL A 108 -21.22 -5.78 0.50
N ASP A 109 -22.51 -5.77 0.17
CA ASP A 109 -23.54 -5.11 0.99
C ASP A 109 -23.77 -5.82 2.33
N SER A 110 -23.70 -7.16 2.34
CA SER A 110 -23.74 -7.94 3.58
C SER A 110 -22.54 -7.64 4.49
N LEU A 111 -21.36 -7.37 3.93
CA LEU A 111 -20.17 -7.02 4.71
C LEU A 111 -20.24 -5.60 5.25
N LYS A 112 -20.71 -4.63 4.45
CA LYS A 112 -20.88 -3.24 4.87
C LYS A 112 -21.95 -3.06 5.95
N SER A 113 -22.99 -3.89 5.93
CA SER A 113 -24.09 -3.85 6.91
C SER A 113 -23.76 -4.54 8.24
N ASP A 114 -22.58 -5.16 8.37
CA ASP A 114 -22.09 -5.78 9.59
C ASP A 114 -21.19 -4.80 10.37
N PRO A 115 -21.73 -4.04 11.35
CA PRO A 115 -21.00 -3.01 12.08
C PRO A 115 -19.89 -3.57 12.98
N GLU A 116 -19.87 -4.89 13.25
CA GLU A 116 -18.79 -5.56 13.97
C GLU A 116 -17.57 -5.84 13.06
N LYS A 117 -17.76 -5.84 11.73
CA LYS A 117 -16.68 -6.10 10.76
C LYS A 117 -16.20 -4.85 10.04
N TYR A 118 -17.12 -4.02 9.56
CA TYR A 118 -16.79 -2.82 8.81
C TYR A 118 -17.63 -1.65 9.34
N ARG A 119 -16.96 -0.74 10.07
CA ARG A 119 -17.51 0.60 10.31
C ARG A 119 -17.05 1.48 9.16
N VAL A 120 -17.96 1.70 8.22
CA VAL A 120 -17.75 2.63 7.10
C VAL A 120 -18.03 4.04 7.57
#